data_AF-A0A2V9MAR3-F1
#
_entry.id   AF-A0A2V9MAR3-F1
#
_cell.length_a   1.000
_cell.length_b   1.000
_cell.length_c   1.000
_cell.angle_alpha   90.00
_cell.angle_beta   90.00
_cell.angle_gamma   90.00
#
_symmetry.space_group_name_H-M   'P 1'
#
loop_
_entity.id
_entity.type
_entity.pdbx_description
1 polymer ?
#
loop_
_entity_poly.entity_id
_entity_poly.type
_entity_poly.pdbx_seq_one_letter_code
_entity_poly.pdbx_strand_id
1 'polypeptide(L)'
;MRTLRSSWPRNYGDSLLWLSSVVVGELFAGAADKQAEAAIEKLCFSFQKARRLVTPTSSDWSEAGKLLARISSKYGYEMMASKDD
;
A
#
# COMPACT_ATOMS: atom_id res chain seq x y z
N MET A 1 -25.56 5.84 22.84
CA MET A 1 -25.05 5.87 21.45
C MET A 1 -23.80 6.73 21.40
N ARG A 2 -22.63 6.13 21.25
CA ARG A 2 -21.33 6.82 21.23
C ARG A 2 -20.79 6.70 19.81
N THR A 3 -20.91 7.76 19.02
CA THR A 3 -20.29 7.81 17.69
C THR A 3 -18.79 7.91 17.89
N LEU A 4 -18.06 6.84 17.59
CA LEU A 4 -16.60 6.83 17.51
C LEU A 4 -16.20 7.65 16.28
N ARG A 5 -16.19 8.97 16.44
CA ARG A 5 -15.64 9.90 15.46
C ARG A 5 -14.13 9.69 15.51
N SER A 6 -13.62 8.98 14.52
CA SER A 6 -12.21 8.61 14.38
C SER A 6 -11.29 9.78 14.72
N SER A 7 -10.48 9.62 15.77
CA SER A 7 -9.50 10.59 16.26
C SER A 7 -8.22 10.56 15.40
N TRP A 8 -8.38 10.58 14.09
CA TRP A 8 -7.22 10.76 13.21
C TRP A 8 -6.71 12.19 13.41
N PRO A 9 -5.41 12.38 13.69
CA PRO A 9 -4.83 13.72 13.81
C PRO A 9 -5.06 14.49 12.51
N ARG A 10 -5.76 15.62 12.62
CA ARG A 10 -6.17 16.48 11.49
C ARG A 10 -5.02 17.32 10.92
N ASN A 11 -3.80 17.14 11.44
CA ASN A 11 -2.61 17.93 11.12
C ASN A 11 -1.43 17.01 10.77
N TYR A 12 -1.37 16.54 9.52
CA TYR A 12 -0.08 16.32 8.88
C TYR A 12 0.40 17.73 8.45
N GLY A 13 1.11 18.43 9.33
CA GLY A 13 1.55 19.81 9.06
C GLY A 13 2.32 19.88 7.75
N ASP A 14 1.87 20.74 6.82
CA ASP A 14 2.46 21.14 5.52
C ASP A 14 3.16 20.07 4.64
N SER A 15 3.07 18.79 5.00
CA SER A 15 3.79 17.70 4.35
C SER A 15 2.92 17.13 3.25
N LEU A 16 3.38 17.27 2.02
CA LEU A 16 2.70 16.72 0.85
C LEU A 16 2.69 15.19 0.94
N LEU A 17 1.50 14.62 1.14
CA LEU A 17 1.30 13.17 1.11
C LEU A 17 1.37 12.64 -0.32
N TRP A 18 2.02 11.49 -0.47
CA TRP A 18 2.13 10.71 -1.71
C TRP A 18 1.55 9.30 -1.50
N LEU A 19 1.04 8.70 -2.56
CA LEU A 19 0.49 7.34 -2.54
C LEU A 19 1.27 6.48 -3.54
N SER A 20 1.75 5.31 -3.12
CA SER A 20 2.36 4.33 -4.03
C SER A 20 1.30 3.43 -4.65
N SER A 21 1.41 3.13 -5.95
CA SER A 21 0.53 2.17 -6.61
C SER A 21 0.69 0.74 -6.08
N VAL A 22 1.84 0.41 -5.47
CA VAL A 22 2.04 -0.88 -4.79
C VAL A 22 1.12 -0.98 -3.58
N VAL A 23 1.07 0.07 -2.75
CA VAL A 23 0.16 0.14 -1.60
C VAL A 23 -1.30 0.11 -2.03
N VAL A 24 -1.66 0.74 -3.15
CA VAL A 24 -3.01 0.62 -3.73
C VAL A 24 -3.33 -0.84 -4.05
N GLY A 25 -2.40 -1.58 -4.66
CA GLY A 25 -2.55 -3.01 -4.93
C GLY A 25 -2.74 -3.84 -3.67
N GLU A 26 -1.95 -3.57 -2.62
CA GLU A 26 -2.09 -4.24 -1.32
C GLU A 26 -3.43 -3.95 -0.64
N LEU A 27 -3.89 -2.71 -0.70
CA LEU A 27 -5.21 -2.33 -0.17
C LEU A 27 -6.33 -3.07 -0.90
N PHE A 28 -6.24 -3.22 -2.23
CA PHE A 28 -7.21 -4.03 -2.98
C PHE A 28 -7.13 -5.51 -2.61
N ALA A 29 -5.92 -6.07 -2.46
CA ALA A 29 -5.74 -7.45 -2.04
C ALA A 29 -6.32 -7.72 -0.64
N GLY A 30 -6.31 -6.72 0.25
CA GLY A 30 -6.91 -6.77 1.58
C GLY A 30 -8.36 -6.27 1.68
N ALA A 31 -9.01 -5.89 0.58
CA ALA A 31 -10.36 -5.35 0.60
C ALA A 31 -11.38 -6.44 0.96
N ALA A 32 -12.19 -6.20 2.00
CA ALA A 32 -13.15 -7.18 2.49
C ALA A 32 -14.47 -7.21 1.69
N ASP A 33 -14.85 -6.08 1.08
CA ASP A 33 -16.11 -5.91 0.36
C ASP A 33 -16.05 -4.81 -0.72
N LYS A 34 -17.16 -4.64 -1.45
CA LYS A 34 -17.27 -3.65 -2.54
C LYS A 34 -17.22 -2.20 -2.05
N GLN A 35 -17.60 -1.95 -0.81
CA GLN A 35 -17.53 -0.63 -0.21
C GLN A 35 -16.06 -0.25 0.07
N ALA A 36 -15.25 -1.21 0.54
CA ALA A 36 -13.81 -1.05 0.71
C ALA A 36 -13.11 -0.83 -0.65
N GLU A 37 -13.41 -1.64 -1.67
CA GLU A 37 -12.90 -1.45 -3.03
C GLU A 37 -13.21 -0.03 -3.55
N ALA A 38 -14.47 0.42 -3.45
CA ALA A 38 -14.88 1.75 -3.90
C ALA A 38 -14.20 2.89 -3.12
N ALA A 39 -13.86 2.69 -1.84
CA ALA A 39 -13.10 3.65 -1.06
C ALA A 39 -11.65 3.76 -1.56
N ILE A 40 -11.03 2.63 -1.89
CA ILE A 40 -9.67 2.56 -2.45
C ILE A 40 -9.62 3.21 -3.83
N GLU A 41 -10.62 2.98 -4.69
CA GLU A 41 -10.73 3.65 -6.00
C GLU A 41 -10.79 5.17 -5.86
N LYS A 42 -11.63 5.69 -4.95
CA LYS A 42 -11.74 7.13 -4.69
C LYS A 42 -10.44 7.72 -4.14
N LEU A 43 -9.75 6.98 -3.28
CA LEU A 43 -8.44 7.36 -2.76
C LEU A 43 -7.42 7.46 -3.90
N CYS A 44 -7.30 6.40 -4.72
CA CYS A 44 -6.40 6.35 -5.86
C CYS A 44 -6.66 7.52 -6.83
N PHE A 45 -7.93 7.73 -7.20
CA PHE A 45 -8.34 8.82 -8.09
C PHE A 45 -7.94 10.20 -7.56
N SER A 46 -8.08 10.43 -6.25
CA SER A 46 -7.73 11.71 -5.63
C SER A 46 -6.23 12.00 -5.72
N PHE A 47 -5.38 11.00 -5.49
CA PHE A 47 -3.93 11.14 -5.60
C PHE A 47 -3.46 11.22 -7.05
N GLN A 48 -4.10 10.50 -7.98
CA GLN A 48 -3.84 10.65 -9.41
C GLN A 48 -4.16 12.07 -9.89
N LYS A 49 -5.33 12.61 -9.53
CA LYS A 49 -5.74 13.98 -9.88
C LYS A 49 -4.77 15.03 -9.34
N ALA A 50 -4.21 14.80 -8.15
CA ALA A 50 -3.20 15.66 -7.55
C ALA A 50 -1.79 15.48 -8.14
N ARG A 51 -1.59 14.53 -9.08
CA ARG A 51 -0.27 14.07 -9.58
C ARG A 51 0.66 13.60 -8.47
N ARG A 52 0.10 12.93 -7.47
CA ARG A 52 0.78 12.41 -6.27
C ARG A 52 0.68 10.88 -6.13
N LEU A 53 0.28 10.20 -7.20
CA LEU A 53 0.40 8.75 -7.29
C LEU A 53 1.78 8.41 -7.85
N VAL A 54 2.59 7.69 -7.07
CA VAL A 54 3.88 7.17 -7.46
C VAL A 54 3.69 5.78 -8.05
N THR A 55 4.13 5.60 -9.30
CA THR A 55 4.09 4.32 -10.00
C THR A 55 5.52 3.81 -10.18
N PRO A 56 5.87 2.63 -9.64
CA PRO A 56 7.19 2.05 -9.85
C PRO A 56 7.45 1.78 -11.34
N THR A 57 8.66 2.09 -11.75
CA THR A 57 9.21 1.80 -13.07
C THR A 57 9.62 0.33 -13.19
N SER A 58 9.94 -0.11 -14.41
CA SER A 58 10.55 -1.43 -14.64
C SER A 58 11.87 -1.63 -13.89
N SER A 59 12.62 -0.55 -13.66
CA SER A 59 13.86 -0.58 -12.87
C SER A 59 13.59 -0.86 -11.40
N ASP A 60 12.60 -0.18 -10.81
CA ASP A 60 12.22 -0.37 -9.41
C ASP A 60 11.82 -1.82 -9.15
N TRP A 61 11.03 -2.40 -10.06
CA TRP A 61 10.65 -3.82 -9.99
C TRP A 61 11.84 -4.77 -10.14
N SER A 62 12.78 -4.45 -11.03
CA SER A 62 13.99 -5.25 -11.23
C SER A 62 14.89 -5.23 -9.98
N GLU A 63 15.00 -4.08 -9.32
CA GLU A 63 15.77 -3.93 -8.08
C GLU A 63 15.11 -4.66 -6.92
N ALA A 64 13.78 -4.55 -6.79
CA ALA A 64 13.02 -5.31 -5.81
C ALA A 64 13.24 -6.83 -5.97
N GLY A 65 13.19 -7.35 -7.20
CA GLY A 65 13.46 -8.76 -7.48
C GLY A 65 14.87 -9.19 -7.07
N LYS A 66 15.89 -8.36 -7.36
CA LYS A 66 17.27 -8.63 -6.92
C LYS A 66 17.39 -8.64 -5.40
N LEU A 67 16.71 -7.74 -4.71
CA LEU A 67 16.70 -7.69 -3.25
C LEU A 67 16.05 -8.95 -2.66
N LEU A 68 14.90 -9.35 -3.19
CA LEU A 68 14.20 -10.57 -2.78
C LEU A 68 15.07 -11.82 -2.97
N ALA A 69 15.78 -11.93 -4.10
CA ALA A 69 16.71 -13.03 -4.35
C ALA A 69 17.87 -13.07 -3.35
N ARG A 70 18.37 -11.91 -2.90
CA ARG A 70 19.40 -11.84 -1.85
C ARG A 70 18.87 -12.26 -0.49
N ILE A 71 17.65 -11.82 -0.15
CA ILE A 71 17.00 -12.19 1.11
C ILE A 71 16.74 -13.69 1.15
N SER A 72 16.17 -14.25 0.08
CA SER A 72 15.87 -15.68 0.02
C SER A 72 17.12 -16.56 0.02
N SER A 73 18.19 -16.14 -0.63
CA SER A 73 19.48 -16.83 -0.54
C SER A 73 20.04 -16.86 0.88
N LYS A 74 19.67 -15.89 1.73
CA LYS A 74 20.15 -15.79 3.11
C LYS A 74 19.24 -16.48 4.13
N TYR A 75 17.93 -16.48 3.92
CA TYR A 75 16.94 -16.90 4.91
C TYR A 75 15.98 -18.00 4.44
N GLY A 76 16.02 -18.38 3.16
CA GLY A 76 14.98 -19.21 2.53
C GLY A 76 13.68 -18.43 2.28
N TYR A 77 12.90 -18.83 1.26
CA TYR A 77 11.59 -18.21 0.99
C TYR A 77 10.50 -18.63 1.99
N GLU A 78 10.66 -19.78 2.63
CA GLU A 78 9.62 -20.41 3.46
C GLU A 78 9.33 -19.63 4.76
N MET A 79 10.30 -18.87 5.27
CA MET A 79 10.15 -18.04 6.47
C MET A 79 9.23 -16.82 6.29
N MET A 80 8.83 -16.50 5.06
CA MET A 80 7.98 -15.33 4.75
C MET A 80 6.52 -15.71 4.49
N ALA A 81 6.21 -17.01 4.40
CA ALA A 81 4.89 -17.53 4.06
C ALA A 81 4.17 -18.22 5.24
N SER A 82 4.74 -18.19 6.46
CA SER A 82 4.11 -18.74 7.66
C SER A 82 2.92 -17.86 8.08
N LYS A 83 1.80 -18.04 7.38
CA LYS A 83 0.48 -17.90 7.95
C LYS A 83 0.13 -19.29 8.49
N ASP A 84 0.80 -19.67 9.57
CA ASP A 84 0.46 -20.88 10.31
C ASP A 84 -0.84 -20.59 11.07
N ASP A 85 -1.86 -21.39 10.72
CA ASP A 85 -3.17 -21.68 11.34
C ASP A 85 -4.24 -20.57 11.46
#